data_AF-A0AAF1AMR7-F1
#
_entry.id   AF-A0AAF1AMR7-F1
#
_cell.length_a   1.000
_cell.length_b   1.000
_cell.length_c   1.000
_cell.angle_alpha   90.00
_cell.angle_beta   90.00
_cell.angle_gamma   90.00
#
_symmetry.space_group_name_H-M   'P 1'
#
loop_
_entity.id
_entity.type
_entity.pdbx_description
1 polymer ?
#
loop_
_entity_poly.entity_id
_entity_poly.type
_entity_poly.pdbx_seq_one_letter_code
_entity_poly.pdbx_strand_id
1 'polypeptide(L)'
;MSGHEDDERYSRRQARRLRRFSFYTAEEEAEERLHGVCTKLKLYHDPWKIKKVLEQSDVNNLCRLMISRRMVQQHIVKVWERARRFEDVQSLEEGGGVGVKVWDCNRGKEFELVLKKHVSTDCYVFCGTWRSQFVSERELKKGDEIGLFWCNYSHCFFFSVLARAPSPAPV
;
A
#
# COMPACT_ATOMS: atom_id res chain seq x y z
N MET A 1 0.15 24.95 12.40
CA MET A 1 -0.57 23.93 13.20
C MET A 1 -2.04 23.76 12.79
N SER A 2 -2.67 24.72 12.08
CA SER A 2 -4.10 24.67 11.71
C SER A 2 -4.46 23.66 10.61
N GLY A 3 -3.61 23.46 9.59
CA GLY A 3 -3.97 22.62 8.43
C GLY A 3 -4.22 21.14 8.74
N HIS A 4 -3.50 20.56 9.71
CA HIS A 4 -3.66 19.15 10.08
C HIS A 4 -4.95 18.89 10.89
N GLU A 5 -5.41 19.87 11.67
CA GLU A 5 -6.66 19.77 12.42
C GLU A 5 -7.89 19.95 11.51
N ASP A 6 -7.77 20.79 10.48
CA ASP A 6 -8.82 21.01 9.48
C ASP A 6 -9.00 19.79 8.58
N ASP A 7 -7.90 19.15 8.15
CA ASP A 7 -7.93 17.91 7.38
C ASP A 7 -8.52 16.74 8.19
N GLU A 8 -8.17 16.61 9.47
CA GLU A 8 -8.78 15.60 10.34
C GLU A 8 -10.28 15.83 10.53
N ARG A 9 -10.69 17.09 10.73
CA ARG A 9 -12.11 17.44 10.93
C ARG A 9 -12.92 17.18 9.66
N TYR A 10 -12.37 17.51 8.50
CA TYR A 10 -12.95 17.21 7.19
C TYR A 10 -13.09 15.70 6.96
N SER A 11 -12.02 14.95 7.22
CA SER A 11 -11.98 13.49 7.05
C SER A 11 -12.98 12.78 7.98
N ARG A 12 -13.08 13.21 9.25
CA ARG A 12 -14.12 12.72 10.18
C ARG A 12 -15.54 13.01 9.70
N ARG A 13 -15.78 14.17 9.09
CA ARG A 13 -17.10 14.55 8.56
C ARG A 13 -17.47 13.72 7.33
N GLN A 14 -16.52 13.48 6.42
CA GLN A 14 -16.71 12.61 5.27
C GLN A 14 -16.93 11.15 5.68
N ALA A 15 -16.14 10.64 6.63
CA ALA A 15 -16.33 9.29 7.18
C ALA A 15 -17.71 9.11 7.82
N ARG A 16 -18.24 10.12 8.52
CA ARG A 16 -19.62 10.11 9.05
C ARG A 16 -20.68 10.08 7.95
N ARG A 17 -20.49 10.84 6.86
CA ARG A 17 -21.39 10.81 5.69
C ARG A 17 -21.35 9.45 5.00
N LEU A 18 -20.17 8.93 4.72
CA LEU A 18 -19.97 7.62 4.10
C LEU A 18 -20.48 6.46 4.97
N ARG A 19 -20.37 6.57 6.30
CA ARG A 19 -20.98 5.61 7.23
C ARG A 19 -22.48 5.49 7.03
N ARG A 20 -23.19 6.55 6.64
CA ARG A 20 -24.63 6.48 6.39
C ARG A 20 -24.99 5.57 5.21
N PHE A 21 -24.05 5.40 4.27
CA PHE A 21 -24.16 4.45 3.14
C PHE A 21 -23.62 3.04 3.49
N SER A 22 -23.31 2.77 4.76
CA SER A 22 -22.88 1.44 5.21
C SER A 22 -23.96 0.67 5.97
N PHE A 23 -25.11 1.31 6.23
CA PHE A 23 -26.27 0.72 6.88
C PHE A 23 -27.37 0.52 5.85
N TYR A 24 -27.71 -0.74 5.59
CA TYR A 24 -28.81 -1.17 4.74
C TYR A 24 -29.82 -1.92 5.61
N THR A 25 -31.09 -1.72 5.30
CA THR A 25 -32.14 -2.62 5.74
C THR A 25 -32.03 -3.96 5.00
N ALA A 26 -32.61 -5.02 5.57
CA ALA A 26 -32.61 -6.33 4.92
C ALA A 26 -33.34 -6.31 3.56
N GLU A 27 -34.31 -5.41 3.40
CA GLU A 27 -35.07 -5.19 2.16
C GLU A 27 -34.20 -4.57 1.07
N GLU A 28 -33.45 -3.51 1.38
CA GLU A 28 -32.52 -2.89 0.43
C GLU A 28 -31.42 -3.89 0.00
N GLU A 29 -30.88 -4.71 0.91
CA GLU A 29 -29.91 -5.75 0.56
C GLU A 29 -30.51 -6.87 -0.31
N ALA A 30 -31.81 -7.16 -0.17
CA ALA A 30 -32.51 -8.14 -1.00
C ALA A 30 -32.80 -7.58 -2.40
N GLU A 31 -33.21 -6.32 -2.49
CA GLU A 31 -33.46 -5.62 -3.75
C GLU A 31 -32.17 -5.47 -4.58
N GLU A 32 -31.06 -5.09 -3.95
CA GLU A 32 -29.76 -5.01 -4.62
C GLU A 32 -29.32 -6.36 -5.18
N ARG A 33 -29.47 -7.43 -4.38
CA ARG A 33 -29.18 -8.81 -4.83
C ARG A 33 -30.06 -9.24 -5.99
N LEU A 34 -31.34 -8.87 -5.99
CA LEU A 34 -32.26 -9.14 -7.11
C LEU A 34 -31.79 -8.48 -8.40
N HIS A 35 -31.29 -7.24 -8.32
CA HIS A 35 -30.76 -6.51 -9.46
C HIS A 35 -29.30 -6.86 -9.79
N GLY A 36 -28.66 -7.77 -9.05
CA GLY A 36 -27.26 -8.15 -9.23
C GLY A 36 -26.27 -7.03 -8.91
N VAL A 37 -26.68 -6.02 -8.13
CA VAL A 37 -25.85 -4.89 -7.73
C VAL A 37 -25.54 -5.00 -6.23
N CYS A 38 -24.48 -4.33 -5.77
CA CYS A 38 -24.19 -4.17 -4.35
C CYS A 38 -23.60 -2.78 -4.16
N THR A 39 -24.31 -1.88 -3.49
CA THR A 39 -23.80 -0.52 -3.24
C THR A 39 -23.19 -0.37 -1.85
N LYS A 40 -23.19 -1.46 -1.06
CA LYS A 40 -22.72 -1.46 0.32
C LYS A 40 -21.27 -1.01 0.46
N LEU A 41 -21.10 0.22 0.92
CA LEU A 41 -19.78 0.79 1.19
C LEU A 41 -19.22 0.23 2.51
N LYS A 42 -18.05 -0.42 2.42
CA LYS A 42 -17.24 -0.79 3.59
C LYS A 42 -16.14 0.23 3.78
N LEU A 43 -16.24 1.04 4.84
CA LEU A 43 -15.14 1.88 5.30
C LEU A 43 -14.06 0.98 5.90
N TYR A 44 -12.90 0.91 5.25
CA TYR A 44 -11.73 0.26 5.82
C TYR A 44 -11.08 1.20 6.83
N HIS A 45 -11.02 0.76 8.09
CA HIS A 45 -10.32 1.52 9.14
C HIS A 45 -8.81 1.58 8.90
N ASP A 46 -8.26 0.57 8.23
CA ASP A 46 -6.83 0.48 7.89
C ASP A 46 -6.66 -0.09 6.46
N PRO A 47 -6.30 0.76 5.48
CA PRO A 47 -6.09 0.30 4.12
C PRO A 47 -4.75 -0.42 3.95
N TRP A 48 -3.80 -0.27 4.88
CA TRP A 48 -2.42 -0.73 4.76
C TRP A 48 -2.32 -2.25 4.95
N LYS A 49 -2.51 -3.00 3.86
CA LYS A 49 -2.44 -4.48 3.89
C LYS A 49 -1.03 -4.99 4.09
N ILE A 50 -0.02 -4.21 3.72
CA ILE A 50 1.38 -4.51 3.96
C ILE A 50 1.93 -3.40 4.85
N LYS A 51 2.27 -3.75 6.10
CA LYS A 51 3.01 -2.87 7.00
C LYS A 51 4.39 -3.42 7.22
N LYS A 52 5.39 -2.54 7.24
CA LYS A 52 6.78 -2.93 7.44
C LYS A 52 7.53 -1.86 8.19
N VAL A 53 8.17 -2.28 9.28
CA VAL A 53 9.24 -1.52 9.92
C VAL A 53 10.50 -1.70 9.08
N LEU A 54 11.09 -0.59 8.65
CA LEU A 54 12.26 -0.59 7.78
C LEU A 54 13.48 -1.11 8.54
N GLU A 55 14.16 -2.09 7.96
CA GLU A 55 15.42 -2.62 8.44
C GLU A 55 16.60 -1.95 7.73
N GLN A 56 17.82 -2.19 8.22
CA GLN A 56 19.01 -1.60 7.60
C GLN A 56 19.14 -1.99 6.11
N SER A 57 18.76 -3.21 5.75
CA SER A 57 18.75 -3.69 4.36
C SER A 57 17.81 -2.93 3.44
N ASP A 58 16.79 -2.25 4.01
CA ASP A 58 15.79 -1.52 3.24
C ASP A 58 16.23 -0.10 2.87
N VAL A 59 17.15 0.47 3.66
CA VAL A 59 17.59 1.87 3.55
C VAL A 59 19.09 2.01 3.30
N ASN A 60 19.84 0.90 3.22
CA ASN A 60 21.26 0.92 2.89
C ASN A 60 21.53 1.07 1.38
N ASN A 61 22.80 0.91 1.02
CA ASN A 61 23.28 1.07 -0.35
C ASN A 61 22.80 -0.01 -1.33
N LEU A 62 22.07 -1.04 -0.88
CA LEU A 62 21.50 -2.08 -1.76
C LEU A 62 20.27 -1.60 -2.54
N CYS A 63 19.74 -0.41 -2.20
CA CYS A 63 18.68 0.28 -2.95
C CYS A 63 17.40 -0.56 -3.14
N ARG A 64 16.99 -1.32 -2.11
CA ARG A 64 15.88 -2.26 -2.22
C ARG A 64 15.02 -2.25 -0.97
N LEU A 65 13.70 -2.32 -1.11
CA LEU A 65 12.76 -2.58 -0.02
C LEU A 65 12.36 -4.05 -0.04
N MET A 66 12.66 -4.81 1.02
CA MET A 66 12.37 -6.24 1.12
C MET A 66 11.00 -6.50 1.74
N ILE A 67 10.09 -7.12 1.02
CA ILE A 67 8.79 -7.58 1.50
C ILE A 67 8.78 -9.11 1.59
N SER A 68 8.25 -9.64 2.70
CA SER A 68 8.20 -11.10 2.88
C SER A 68 7.28 -11.76 1.86
N ARG A 69 7.63 -12.98 1.44
CA ARG A 69 6.82 -13.79 0.52
C ARG A 69 5.37 -13.91 0.97
N ARG A 70 5.13 -14.15 2.27
CA ARG A 70 3.77 -14.26 2.82
C ARG A 70 2.92 -13.04 2.47
N MET A 71 3.45 -11.83 2.65
CA MET A 71 2.72 -10.59 2.39
C MET A 71 2.46 -10.38 0.90
N VAL A 72 3.46 -10.64 0.05
CA VAL A 72 3.30 -10.53 -1.41
C VAL A 72 2.29 -11.54 -1.94
N GLN A 73 2.37 -12.79 -1.51
CA GLN A 73 1.42 -13.84 -1.93
C GLN A 73 0.00 -13.49 -1.53
N GLN A 74 -0.20 -13.03 -0.30
CA GLN A 74 -1.54 -12.75 0.23
C GLN A 74 -2.17 -11.47 -0.34
N HIS A 75 -1.37 -10.42 -0.54
CA HIS A 75 -1.89 -9.07 -0.81
C HIS A 75 -1.56 -8.53 -2.21
N ILE A 76 -0.73 -9.23 -2.99
CA ILE A 76 -0.36 -8.85 -4.35
C ILE A 76 -0.73 -9.97 -5.32
N VAL A 77 -0.11 -11.15 -5.21
CA VAL A 77 -0.32 -12.26 -6.17
C VAL A 77 -1.78 -12.67 -6.25
N LYS A 78 -2.41 -13.03 -5.13
CA LYS A 78 -3.84 -13.38 -5.09
C LYS A 78 -4.75 -12.28 -5.62
N VAL A 79 -4.35 -11.02 -5.46
CA VAL A 79 -5.13 -9.86 -5.91
C VAL A 79 -4.98 -9.69 -7.42
N TRP A 80 -3.77 -9.83 -7.94
CA TRP A 80 -3.45 -9.79 -9.37
C TRP A 80 -4.08 -10.94 -10.15
N GLU A 81 -4.04 -12.17 -9.62
CA GLU A 81 -4.72 -13.33 -10.21
C GLU A 81 -6.23 -13.10 -10.33
N ARG A 82 -6.88 -12.60 -9.27
CA ARG A 82 -8.31 -12.25 -9.30
C ARG A 82 -8.62 -11.15 -10.32
N ALA A 83 -7.67 -10.23 -10.51
CA ALA A 83 -7.74 -9.18 -11.52
C ALA A 83 -7.27 -9.65 -12.92
N ARG A 84 -7.01 -10.95 -13.11
CA ARG A 84 -6.57 -11.57 -14.37
C ARG A 84 -5.23 -11.04 -14.91
N ARG A 85 -4.35 -10.56 -14.03
CA ARG A 85 -2.97 -10.15 -14.35
C ARG A 85 -2.00 -11.33 -14.31
N PHE A 86 -2.30 -12.38 -15.07
CA PHE A 86 -1.55 -13.65 -14.99
C PHE A 86 -0.12 -13.53 -15.51
N GLU A 87 0.12 -12.73 -16.55
CA GLU A 87 1.46 -12.48 -17.10
C GLU A 87 2.37 -11.78 -16.08
N ASP A 88 1.84 -10.79 -15.36
CA ASP A 88 2.58 -10.11 -14.29
C ASP A 88 2.92 -11.06 -13.14
N VAL A 89 1.97 -11.92 -12.74
CA VAL A 89 2.20 -12.94 -11.71
C VAL A 89 3.28 -13.92 -12.16
N GLN A 90 3.21 -14.39 -13.41
CA GLN A 90 4.19 -15.31 -13.97
C GLN A 90 5.59 -14.68 -13.99
N SER A 91 5.74 -13.48 -14.57
CA SER A 91 7.01 -12.75 -14.61
C SER A 91 7.57 -12.52 -13.20
N LEU A 92 6.69 -12.20 -12.24
CA LEU A 92 7.10 -12.01 -10.85
C LEU A 92 7.61 -13.31 -10.20
N GLU A 93 6.93 -14.44 -10.41
CA GLU A 93 7.30 -15.74 -9.82
C GLU A 93 8.55 -16.37 -10.44
N GLU A 94 8.76 -16.15 -11.74
CA GLU A 94 9.93 -16.59 -12.51
C GLU A 94 11.15 -15.67 -12.29
N GLY A 95 10.96 -14.53 -11.62
CA GLY A 95 12.02 -13.60 -11.25
C GLY A 95 12.36 -12.54 -12.32
N GLY A 96 11.59 -12.47 -13.41
CA GLY A 96 11.71 -11.43 -14.44
C GLY A 96 11.40 -10.02 -13.91
N GLY A 97 10.52 -9.93 -12.90
CA GLY A 97 10.14 -8.69 -12.26
C GLY A 97 9.08 -7.91 -13.05
N VAL A 98 8.40 -7.00 -12.36
CA VAL A 98 7.24 -6.28 -12.87
C VAL A 98 7.39 -4.79 -12.56
N GLY A 99 7.31 -3.95 -13.58
CA GLY A 99 7.22 -2.50 -13.42
C GLY A 99 5.91 -2.12 -12.74
N VAL A 100 5.98 -1.36 -11.67
CA VAL A 100 4.83 -0.99 -10.85
C VAL A 100 4.88 0.47 -10.47
N LYS A 101 3.71 1.11 -10.53
CA LYS A 101 3.51 2.48 -10.05
C LYS A 101 3.28 2.49 -8.55
N VAL A 102 3.83 3.49 -7.87
CA VAL A 102 3.66 3.75 -6.45
C VAL A 102 3.22 5.20 -6.26
N TRP A 103 1.96 5.38 -5.86
CA TRP A 103 1.42 6.64 -5.42
C TRP A 103 1.82 6.90 -3.98
N ASP A 104 2.48 8.01 -3.75
CA ASP A 104 2.93 8.42 -2.45
C ASP A 104 1.95 9.41 -1.81
N CYS A 105 1.16 8.92 -0.86
CA CYS A 105 0.07 9.67 -0.25
C CYS A 105 0.52 10.94 0.46
N ASN A 106 1.69 10.93 1.09
CA ASN A 106 2.14 12.10 1.85
C ASN A 106 2.73 13.20 0.94
N ARG A 107 3.08 12.87 -0.32
CA ARG A 107 3.64 13.83 -1.29
C ARG A 107 2.70 14.15 -2.45
N GLY A 108 1.66 13.34 -2.67
CA GLY A 108 0.76 13.48 -3.82
C GLY A 108 1.47 13.27 -5.16
N LYS A 109 2.43 12.34 -5.22
CA LYS A 109 3.26 12.09 -6.41
C LYS A 109 3.35 10.59 -6.72
N GLU A 110 3.39 10.26 -8.00
CA GLU A 110 3.61 8.90 -8.50
C GLU A 110 5.09 8.65 -8.80
N PHE A 111 5.56 7.44 -8.49
CA PHE A 111 6.89 6.95 -8.80
C PHE A 111 6.82 5.57 -9.44
N GLU A 112 7.82 5.23 -10.25
CA GLU A 112 7.95 3.91 -10.85
C GLU A 112 9.04 3.10 -10.13
N LEU A 113 8.68 1.87 -9.74
CA LEU A 113 9.56 0.88 -9.15
C LEU A 113 9.46 -0.43 -9.92
N VAL A 114 10.36 -1.36 -9.61
CA VAL A 114 10.27 -2.74 -10.08
C VAL A 114 10.07 -3.65 -8.88
N LEU A 115 8.99 -4.44 -8.90
CA LEU A 115 8.74 -5.51 -7.95
C LEU A 115 9.30 -6.81 -8.52
N LYS A 116 10.21 -7.48 -7.81
CA LYS A 116 10.80 -8.75 -8.26
C LYS A 116 11.01 -9.73 -7.11
N LYS A 117 11.00 -11.03 -7.41
CA LYS A 117 11.39 -12.07 -6.48
C LYS A 117 12.92 -12.07 -6.30
N HIS A 118 13.36 -12.18 -5.07
CA HIS A 118 14.77 -12.26 -4.71
C HIS A 118 15.19 -13.71 -4.53
N VAL A 119 15.99 -14.20 -5.48
CA VAL A 119 16.27 -15.63 -5.72
C VAL A 119 16.84 -16.35 -4.50
N SER A 120 17.71 -15.72 -3.71
CA SER A 120 18.44 -16.40 -2.62
C SER A 120 17.73 -16.41 -1.26
N THR A 121 16.75 -15.54 -1.04
CA THR A 121 16.12 -15.37 0.29
C THR A 121 14.61 -15.58 0.25
N ASP A 122 14.07 -16.01 -0.89
CA ASP A 122 12.65 -16.24 -1.15
C ASP A 122 11.76 -15.09 -0.63
N CYS A 123 12.25 -13.86 -0.78
CA CYS A 123 11.51 -12.64 -0.48
C CYS A 123 11.29 -11.86 -1.77
N TYR A 124 10.52 -10.78 -1.71
CA TYR A 124 10.32 -9.91 -2.86
C TYR A 124 10.93 -8.55 -2.55
N VAL A 125 11.40 -7.87 -3.58
CA VAL A 125 12.00 -6.55 -3.44
C VAL A 125 11.34 -5.55 -4.37
N PHE A 126 11.06 -4.36 -3.84
CA PHE A 126 10.91 -3.17 -4.66
C PHE A 126 12.29 -2.55 -4.86
N CYS A 127 12.69 -2.32 -6.10
CA CYS A 127 13.97 -1.69 -6.46
C CYS A 127 13.78 -0.64 -7.57
N GLY A 128 14.90 -0.09 -8.06
CA GLY A 128 14.91 1.02 -9.00
C GLY A 128 15.04 2.35 -8.25
N THR A 129 14.03 3.20 -8.35
CA THR A 129 14.05 4.56 -7.77
C THR A 129 13.81 4.59 -6.25
N TRP A 130 13.65 3.43 -5.59
CA TRP A 130 13.39 3.31 -4.15
C TRP A 130 14.36 4.15 -3.31
N ARG A 131 15.67 4.01 -3.55
CA ARG A 131 16.67 4.76 -2.78
C ARG A 131 16.54 6.27 -2.99
N SER A 132 16.52 6.74 -4.23
CA SER A 132 16.54 8.18 -4.51
C SER A 132 15.24 8.85 -4.09
N GLN A 133 14.09 8.29 -4.49
CA GLN A 133 12.79 8.95 -4.32
C GLN A 133 12.13 8.70 -2.96
N PHE A 134 12.43 7.57 -2.30
CA PHE A 134 11.83 7.24 -1.01
C PHE A 134 12.86 7.39 0.11
N VAL A 135 14.01 6.72 0.04
CA VAL A 135 14.99 6.75 1.14
C VAL A 135 15.61 8.14 1.30
N SER A 136 16.18 8.70 0.23
CA SER A 136 16.86 10.01 0.30
C SER A 136 15.87 11.15 0.45
N GLU A 137 14.89 11.28 -0.46
CA GLU A 137 14.00 12.45 -0.47
C GLU A 137 12.99 12.48 0.70
N ARG A 138 12.67 11.35 1.33
CA ARG A 138 11.81 11.32 2.53
C ARG A 138 12.57 11.07 3.82
N GLU A 139 13.88 10.99 3.72
CA GLU A 139 14.79 10.70 4.84
C GLU A 139 14.33 9.45 5.60
N LEU A 140 13.93 8.40 4.87
CA LEU A 140 13.55 7.14 5.50
C LEU A 140 14.76 6.52 6.17
N LYS A 141 14.57 6.08 7.41
CA LYS A 141 15.62 5.45 8.21
C LYS A 141 15.14 4.13 8.80
N LYS A 142 16.10 3.34 9.25
CA LYS A 142 15.82 2.11 10.00
C LYS A 142 14.88 2.43 11.17
N GLY A 143 13.82 1.64 11.31
CA GLY A 143 12.81 1.77 12.35
C GLY A 143 11.60 2.63 11.97
N ASP A 144 11.61 3.36 10.85
CA ASP A 144 10.38 3.95 10.31
C ASP A 144 9.41 2.83 9.92
N GLU A 145 8.11 2.98 10.20
CA GLU A 145 7.07 2.07 9.72
C GLU A 145 6.41 2.65 8.46
N ILE A 146 6.32 1.84 7.42
CA ILE A 146 5.63 2.18 6.17
C ILE A 146 4.40 1.30 5.96
N GLY A 147 3.45 1.84 5.21
CA GLY A 147 2.23 1.17 4.76
C GLY A 147 2.19 1.10 3.25
N LEU A 148 1.80 -0.06 2.74
CA LEU A 148 1.63 -0.36 1.33
C LEU A 148 0.31 -1.12 1.11
N PHE A 149 -0.40 -0.79 0.04
CA PHE A 149 -1.47 -1.66 -0.49
C PHE A 149 -1.60 -1.48 -2.00
N TRP A 150 -2.05 -2.53 -2.69
CA TRP A 150 -2.35 -2.47 -4.12
C TRP A 150 -3.80 -2.05 -4.34
N CYS A 151 -4.02 -1.05 -5.19
CA CYS A 151 -5.35 -0.63 -5.62
C CYS A 151 -5.65 -1.19 -7.02
N ASN A 152 -6.69 -2.03 -7.13
CA ASN A 152 -7.11 -2.59 -8.42
C ASN A 152 -7.73 -1.56 -9.37
N TYR A 153 -8.28 -0.46 -8.84
CA TYR A 153 -8.91 0.56 -9.68
C TYR A 153 -7.88 1.46 -10.36
N SER A 154 -6.86 1.92 -9.62
CA SER A 154 -5.79 2.78 -10.17
C SER A 154 -4.59 2.00 -10.69
N HIS A 155 -4.58 0.67 -10.54
CA HIS A 155 -3.49 -0.21 -10.93
C HIS A 155 -2.11 0.25 -10.40
N CYS A 156 -2.06 0.71 -9.15
CA CYS A 156 -0.83 1.15 -8.50
C CYS A 156 -0.81 0.79 -7.01
N PHE A 157 0.38 0.79 -6.44
CA PHE A 157 0.55 0.73 -4.99
C PHE A 157 0.32 2.12 -4.39
N PHE A 158 -0.33 2.16 -3.24
CA PHE A 158 -0.35 3.34 -2.38
C PHE A 158 0.67 3.16 -1.27
N PHE A 159 1.44 4.21 -1.02
CA PHE A 159 2.48 4.26 0.00
C PHE A 159 2.21 5.39 1.00
N SER A 160 2.48 5.13 2.27
CA SER A 160 2.58 6.16 3.31
C SER A 160 3.62 5.77 4.35
N VAL A 161 4.25 6.77 4.97
CA VAL A 161 4.93 6.57 6.26
C VAL A 161 3.85 6.55 7.34
N LEU A 162 3.82 5.51 8.16
CA LEU A 162 2.83 5.31 9.23
C LEU A 162 3.36 5.78 10.58
N ALA A 163 4.64 5.53 10.85
CA ALA A 163 5.33 5.98 12.05
C ALA A 163 6.79 6.29 11.74
N ARG A 164 7.34 7.30 12.40
CA ARG A 164 8.78 7.60 12.34
C ARG A 164 9.49 6.87 13.48
N ALA A 165 10.69 6.38 13.20
CA ALA A 165 11.60 5.89 14.22
C ALA A 165 11.83 6.99 15.26
N PRO A 166 11.83 6.64 16.55
CA PRO A 166 12.11 7.59 17.61
C PRO A 166 13.43 8.31 17.34
N SER A 167 13.45 9.62 17.56
CA SER A 167 14.70 10.37 17.51
C SER A 167 15.66 9.78 18.56
N PRO A 168 16.96 9.64 18.27
CA PRO A 168 17.93 9.40 19.32
C PRO A 168 17.74 10.49 20.38
N ALA A 169 17.77 10.12 21.66
CA ALA A 169 17.76 11.11 22.73
C ALA A 169 18.90 12.11 22.50
N PRO A 170 18.71 13.41 22.77
CA PRO A 170 19.82 14.35 22.76
C PRO A 170 20.91 13.84 23.70
N VAL A 171 22.15 13.78 23.20
CA VAL A 171 23.34 13.46 23.99
C VAL A 171 23.69 14.67 24.85
#